data_AF-A0A1W9RR72-F1
#
_entry.id   AF-A0A1W9RR72-F1
#
_cell.length_a   1.000
_cell.length_b   1.000
_cell.length_c   1.000
_cell.angle_alpha   90.00
_cell.angle_beta   90.00
_cell.angle_gamma   90.00
#
_symmetry.space_group_name_H-M   'P 1'
#
loop_
_entity.id
_entity.type
_entity.pdbx_description
1 polymer ?
#
loop_
_entity_poly.entity_id
_entity_poly.type
_entity_poly.pdbx_seq_one_letter_code
_entity_poly.pdbx_strand_id
1 'polypeptide(L)'
;LMFLIDEQNIGQSYNRYSYFSVDMNVTENTLLDKFIQSGFECVDPATVRQNLQQDQALAALQGNTKMAAAIAKRLGAEVVITGKAIAKVATGLNLGGMKSCQANITARVIKADVATIIATSSAHAAYPHIDEVTGGTEAIKKAAKKLGDDLIAKITQKWKDEFYRATTVKVVVQNVKSFNELNDFKNTLKYLIRGVKDIYSRNVTGSTAELDVKITGNASQLARELEKKNLDKFDVRIIGMSMNKITVQISEKTDL
;
A
#
# COMPACT_ATOMS: atom_id res chain seq x y z
N LEU A 1 -4.89 -1.67 6.75
CA LEU A 1 -3.96 -2.80 6.46
C LEU A 1 -4.41 -4.02 7.25
N MET A 2 -4.06 -5.23 6.82
CA MET A 2 -4.34 -6.44 7.61
C MET A 2 -3.15 -7.40 7.59
N PHE A 3 -3.09 -8.28 8.58
CA PHE A 3 -2.03 -9.27 8.74
C PHE A 3 -2.61 -10.69 8.64
N LEU A 4 -1.88 -11.59 7.98
CA LEU A 4 -2.13 -13.02 7.93
C LEU A 4 -0.79 -13.73 8.11
N ILE A 5 -0.45 -14.08 9.34
CA ILE A 5 0.84 -14.73 9.64
C ILE A 5 0.60 -16.15 10.18
N ASP A 6 1.19 -17.14 9.53
CA ASP A 6 1.30 -18.49 10.10
C ASP A 6 2.46 -18.53 11.10
N GLU A 7 2.16 -18.61 12.39
CA GLU A 7 3.14 -18.64 13.47
C GLU A 7 3.26 -20.03 14.06
N GLN A 8 4.50 -20.49 14.20
CA GLN A 8 4.85 -21.73 14.88
C GLN A 8 5.88 -21.42 15.97
N ASN A 9 5.47 -21.52 17.23
CA ASN A 9 6.38 -21.40 18.37
C ASN A 9 6.95 -22.78 18.79
N ILE A 10 7.98 -22.76 19.63
CA ILE A 10 8.59 -23.96 20.21
C ILE A 10 7.52 -24.72 21.02
N GLY A 11 7.49 -26.04 20.88
CA GLY A 11 6.53 -26.91 21.56
C GLY A 11 5.16 -27.03 20.86
N GLN A 12 4.88 -26.23 19.82
CA GLN A 12 3.64 -26.36 19.04
C GLN A 12 3.79 -27.41 17.93
N SER A 13 2.86 -28.37 17.90
CA SER A 13 2.75 -29.34 16.80
C SER A 13 2.26 -28.65 15.54
N TYR A 14 2.87 -28.96 14.39
CA TYR A 14 2.47 -28.42 13.10
C TYR A 14 1.10 -28.99 12.70
N ASN A 15 0.05 -28.17 12.78
CA ASN A 15 -1.24 -28.44 12.17
C ASN A 15 -1.41 -27.48 10.98
N ARG A 16 -1.87 -27.98 9.84
CA ARG A 16 -2.17 -27.16 8.65
C ARG A 16 -3.20 -26.06 8.92
N TYR A 17 -3.97 -26.17 10.00
CA TYR A 17 -4.93 -25.19 10.49
C TYR A 17 -4.45 -24.42 11.74
N SER A 18 -3.15 -24.43 12.07
CA SER A 18 -2.55 -23.74 13.23
C SER A 18 -3.01 -22.28 13.36
N TYR A 19 -3.19 -21.61 12.22
CA TYR A 19 -3.68 -20.23 12.13
C TYR A 19 -5.03 -20.00 12.84
N PHE A 20 -5.93 -21.01 12.81
CA PHE A 20 -7.28 -20.92 13.39
C PHE A 20 -7.35 -21.42 14.84
N SER A 21 -6.32 -22.11 15.34
CA SER A 21 -6.32 -22.72 16.68
C SER A 21 -5.69 -21.85 17.76
N VAL A 22 -5.17 -20.68 17.42
CA VAL A 22 -4.48 -19.77 18.37
C VAL A 22 -5.16 -18.42 18.33
N ASP A 23 -5.85 -18.01 19.39
CA ASP A 23 -6.71 -16.80 19.44
C ASP A 23 -6.01 -15.47 19.08
N MET A 24 -4.69 -15.38 19.22
CA MET A 24 -3.87 -14.28 18.70
C MET A 24 -2.39 -14.66 18.74
N ASN A 25 -1.69 -14.62 17.59
CA ASN A 25 -0.27 -14.99 17.57
C ASN A 25 0.65 -13.78 17.84
N VAL A 26 1.84 -14.04 18.36
CA VAL A 26 2.74 -13.01 18.90
C VAL A 26 3.18 -12.06 17.79
N THR A 27 3.37 -12.58 16.58
CA THR A 27 3.80 -11.83 15.40
C THR A 27 2.74 -10.84 14.95
N GLU A 28 1.49 -11.27 14.74
CA GLU A 28 0.39 -10.41 14.29
C GLU A 28 0.19 -9.25 15.27
N ASN A 29 0.18 -9.54 16.58
CA ASN A 29 0.06 -8.51 17.62
C ASN A 29 1.20 -7.50 17.59
N THR A 30 2.43 -8.00 17.54
CA THR A 30 3.60 -7.12 17.55
C THR A 30 3.65 -6.24 16.29
N LEU A 31 3.23 -6.77 15.14
CA LEU A 31 3.14 -6.00 13.91
C LEU A 31 1.98 -4.99 13.97
N LEU A 32 0.81 -5.41 14.46
CA LEU A 32 -0.36 -4.54 14.62
C LEU A 32 -0.01 -3.31 15.47
N ASP A 33 0.55 -3.52 16.65
CA ASP A 33 0.98 -2.44 17.55
C ASP A 33 1.95 -1.48 16.85
N LYS A 34 2.94 -2.03 16.14
CA LYS A 34 3.98 -1.24 15.48
C LYS A 34 3.41 -0.39 14.33
N PHE A 35 2.51 -0.95 13.53
CA PHE A 35 1.87 -0.25 12.43
C PHE A 35 0.91 0.82 12.94
N ILE A 36 0.10 0.53 13.97
CA ILE A 36 -0.78 1.53 14.59
C ILE A 36 0.04 2.70 15.16
N GLN A 37 1.12 2.42 15.89
CA GLN A 37 2.03 3.45 16.40
C GLN A 37 2.65 4.32 15.30
N SER A 38 2.77 3.79 14.09
CA SER A 38 3.31 4.49 12.93
C SER A 38 2.24 5.20 12.10
N GLY A 39 1.00 5.27 12.58
CA GLY A 39 -0.11 6.00 11.97
C GLY A 39 -0.88 5.22 10.91
N PHE A 40 -0.70 3.90 10.83
CA PHE A 40 -1.45 3.07 9.89
C PHE A 40 -2.76 2.58 10.51
N GLU A 41 -3.85 2.66 9.75
CA GLU A 41 -5.10 2.00 10.10
C GLU A 41 -5.00 0.50 9.83
N CYS A 42 -5.38 -0.32 10.80
CA CYS A 42 -5.31 -1.77 10.71
C CYS A 42 -6.67 -2.42 10.99
N VAL A 43 -6.99 -3.48 10.25
CA VAL A 43 -8.18 -4.31 10.50
C VAL A 43 -7.90 -5.16 11.74
N ASP A 44 -8.87 -5.20 12.65
CA ASP A 44 -8.83 -6.02 13.85
C ASP A 44 -8.64 -7.51 13.49
N PRO A 45 -7.61 -8.20 14.02
CA PRO A 45 -7.40 -9.63 13.83
C PRO A 45 -8.62 -10.49 14.14
N ALA A 46 -9.44 -10.14 15.15
CA ALA A 46 -10.66 -10.88 15.46
C ALA A 46 -11.68 -10.81 14.32
N THR A 47 -11.86 -9.61 13.76
CA THR A 47 -12.73 -9.39 12.59
C THR A 47 -12.22 -10.15 11.37
N VAL A 48 -10.90 -10.16 11.15
CA VAL A 48 -10.27 -10.92 10.06
C VAL A 48 -10.64 -12.40 10.16
N ARG A 49 -10.47 -13.01 11.34
CA ARG A 49 -10.68 -14.45 11.55
C ARG A 49 -12.15 -14.86 11.46
N GLN A 50 -13.06 -14.08 12.03
CA GLN A 50 -14.50 -14.35 11.94
C GLN A 50 -15.01 -14.37 10.49
N ASN A 51 -14.39 -13.59 9.61
CA ASN A 51 -14.80 -13.43 8.21
C ASN A 51 -13.89 -14.19 7.23
N LEU A 52 -13.00 -15.06 7.73
CA LEU A 52 -12.11 -15.89 6.93
C LEU A 52 -12.63 -17.32 6.81
N GLN A 53 -12.79 -17.78 5.57
CA GLN A 53 -12.97 -19.20 5.31
C GLN A 53 -11.61 -19.90 5.41
N GLN A 54 -11.59 -21.09 6.02
CA GLN A 54 -10.36 -21.83 6.32
C GLN A 54 -9.50 -22.09 5.07
N ASP A 55 -10.13 -22.56 3.99
CA ASP A 55 -9.42 -22.85 2.73
C ASP A 55 -8.84 -21.59 2.08
N GLN A 56 -9.52 -20.46 2.21
CA GLN A 56 -9.08 -19.17 1.68
C GLN A 56 -7.85 -18.65 2.44
N ALA A 57 -7.89 -18.70 3.77
CA ALA A 57 -6.76 -18.30 4.61
C ALA A 57 -5.55 -19.18 4.35
N LEU A 58 -5.74 -20.51 4.28
CA LEU A 58 -4.68 -21.45 3.99
C LEU A 58 -4.05 -21.19 2.63
N ALA A 59 -4.85 -20.99 1.58
CA ALA A 59 -4.33 -20.67 0.25
C ALA A 59 -3.52 -19.35 0.27
N ALA A 60 -4.00 -18.31 0.96
CA ALA A 60 -3.29 -17.05 1.11
C ALA A 60 -1.94 -17.23 1.85
N LEU A 61 -1.92 -17.96 2.96
CA LEU A 61 -0.72 -18.28 3.74
C LEU A 61 0.28 -19.15 2.95
N GLN A 62 -0.21 -20.03 2.07
CA GLN A 62 0.60 -20.83 1.15
C GLN A 62 1.12 -20.04 -0.08
N GLY A 63 0.88 -18.73 -0.13
CA GLY A 63 1.46 -17.83 -1.13
C GLY A 63 0.55 -17.51 -2.31
N ASN A 64 -0.75 -17.86 -2.27
CA ASN A 64 -1.72 -17.41 -3.26
C ASN A 64 -2.02 -15.92 -3.05
N THR A 65 -1.30 -15.07 -3.77
CA THR A 65 -1.41 -13.60 -3.66
C THR A 65 -2.78 -13.08 -4.07
N LYS A 66 -3.42 -13.72 -5.06
CA LYS A 66 -4.77 -13.35 -5.50
C LYS A 66 -5.79 -13.60 -4.41
N MET A 67 -5.69 -14.73 -3.71
CA MET A 67 -6.56 -15.03 -2.58
C MET A 67 -6.33 -14.05 -1.42
N ALA A 68 -5.08 -13.78 -1.08
CA ALA A 68 -4.74 -12.79 -0.05
C ALA A 68 -5.34 -11.41 -0.37
N ALA A 69 -5.18 -10.94 -1.61
CA ALA A 69 -5.75 -9.67 -2.06
C ALA A 69 -7.28 -9.65 -2.03
N ALA A 70 -7.94 -10.75 -2.42
CA ALA A 70 -9.39 -10.87 -2.37
C ALA A 70 -9.94 -10.80 -0.94
N ILE A 71 -9.29 -11.47 0.01
CA ILE A 71 -9.60 -11.38 1.45
C ILE A 71 -9.46 -9.93 1.91
N ALA A 72 -8.33 -9.30 1.60
CA ALA A 72 -8.04 -7.92 1.99
C ALA A 72 -9.12 -6.96 1.51
N LYS A 73 -9.46 -7.05 0.22
CA LYS A 73 -10.50 -6.22 -0.39
C LYS A 73 -11.87 -6.42 0.26
N ARG A 74 -12.24 -7.67 0.58
CA ARG A 74 -13.51 -8.00 1.27
C ARG A 74 -13.59 -7.37 2.65
N LEU A 75 -12.46 -7.29 3.36
CA LEU A 75 -12.37 -6.77 4.73
C LEU A 75 -12.01 -5.28 4.77
N GLY A 76 -12.04 -4.57 3.63
CA GLY A 76 -11.74 -3.14 3.57
C GLY A 76 -10.27 -2.78 3.75
N ALA A 77 -9.35 -3.75 3.67
CA ALA A 77 -7.92 -3.50 3.72
C ALA A 77 -7.34 -3.23 2.32
N GLU A 78 -6.66 -2.09 2.16
CA GLU A 78 -5.95 -1.77 0.91
C GLU A 78 -4.69 -2.63 0.68
N VAL A 79 -4.12 -3.15 1.77
CA VAL A 79 -2.89 -3.93 1.78
C VAL A 79 -3.01 -5.06 2.80
N VAL A 80 -2.58 -6.25 2.40
CA VAL A 80 -2.43 -7.43 3.27
C VAL A 80 -0.96 -7.82 3.38
N ILE A 81 -0.52 -8.09 4.61
CA ILE A 81 0.78 -8.64 4.91
C ILE A 81 0.61 -10.13 5.21
N THR A 82 1.10 -10.98 4.31
CA THR A 82 1.11 -12.44 4.51
C THR A 82 2.50 -12.91 4.92
N GLY A 83 2.61 -13.89 5.81
CA GLY A 83 3.93 -14.37 6.23
C GLY A 83 3.93 -15.65 7.03
N LYS A 84 5.14 -16.05 7.41
CA LYS A 84 5.41 -17.20 8.26
C LYS A 84 6.43 -16.83 9.33
N ALA A 85 6.15 -17.21 10.58
CA ALA A 85 7.04 -17.06 11.73
C ALA A 85 7.34 -18.44 12.32
N ILE A 86 8.62 -18.76 12.54
CA ILE A 86 9.05 -20.05 13.10
C ILE A 86 10.07 -19.80 14.20
N ALA A 87 9.80 -20.31 15.41
CA ALA A 87 10.75 -20.38 16.50
C ALA A 87 11.31 -21.80 16.70
N LYS A 88 12.60 -21.90 17.03
CA LYS A 88 13.31 -23.14 17.33
C LYS A 88 14.38 -22.94 18.40
N VAL A 89 14.71 -23.99 19.14
CA VAL A 89 15.89 -24.01 20.01
C VAL A 89 17.13 -24.32 19.17
N ALA A 90 18.21 -23.57 19.36
CA ALA A 90 19.49 -23.86 18.72
C ALA A 90 20.14 -25.08 19.39
N THR A 91 20.64 -26.01 18.57
CA THR A 91 21.31 -27.23 19.01
C THR A 91 22.83 -27.06 19.03
N GLY A 92 23.54 -27.80 19.89
CA GLY A 92 25.01 -27.81 19.92
C GLY A 92 25.68 -26.68 20.70
N LEU A 93 24.89 -25.90 21.46
CA LEU A 93 25.37 -24.86 22.36
C LEU A 93 25.14 -25.29 23.82
N ASN A 94 26.20 -25.29 24.63
CA ASN A 94 26.08 -25.45 26.08
C ASN A 94 26.01 -24.07 26.74
N LEU A 95 24.84 -23.70 27.26
CA LEU A 95 24.61 -22.40 27.91
C LEU A 95 24.29 -22.56 29.41
N GLY A 96 24.82 -23.61 30.06
CA GLY A 96 24.67 -23.78 31.51
C GLY A 96 23.21 -23.85 31.96
N GLY A 97 22.37 -24.60 31.24
CA GLY A 97 20.93 -24.76 31.53
C GLY A 97 20.02 -23.75 30.81
N MET A 98 20.57 -22.71 30.18
CA MET A 98 19.81 -21.86 29.26
C MET A 98 19.66 -22.50 27.89
N LYS A 99 18.58 -22.17 27.18
CA LYS A 99 18.32 -22.56 25.79
C LYS A 99 18.39 -21.31 24.91
N SER A 100 19.12 -21.38 23.80
CA SER A 100 19.12 -20.31 22.79
C SER A 100 17.89 -20.47 21.92
N CYS A 101 16.84 -19.68 22.18
CA CYS A 101 15.63 -19.68 21.38
C CYS A 101 15.80 -18.70 20.21
N GLN A 102 15.52 -19.15 19.00
CA GLN A 102 15.72 -18.39 17.78
C GLN A 102 14.43 -18.33 16.98
N ALA A 103 14.10 -17.15 16.44
CA ALA A 103 12.94 -16.94 15.59
C ALA A 103 13.34 -16.37 14.22
N ASN A 104 12.70 -16.88 13.18
CA ASN A 104 12.78 -16.36 11.81
C ASN A 104 11.38 -16.02 11.33
N ILE A 105 11.22 -14.83 10.76
CA ILE A 105 9.95 -14.36 10.21
C ILE A 105 10.17 -13.89 8.78
N THR A 106 9.30 -14.29 7.87
CA THR A 106 9.28 -13.83 6.47
C THR A 106 7.90 -13.29 6.16
N ALA A 107 7.84 -12.16 5.45
CA ALA A 107 6.57 -11.54 5.08
C ALA A 107 6.60 -10.92 3.67
N ARG A 108 5.43 -10.88 3.06
CA ARG A 108 5.15 -10.27 1.75
C ARG A 108 3.99 -9.29 1.94
N VAL A 109 4.14 -8.11 1.36
CA VAL A 109 3.13 -7.05 1.39
C VAL A 109 2.45 -7.02 0.02
N ILE A 110 1.15 -7.23 0.00
CA ILE A 110 0.35 -7.40 -1.22
C ILE A 110 -0.72 -6.31 -1.27
N LYS A 111 -0.79 -5.60 -2.41
CA LYS A 111 -1.82 -4.61 -2.68
C LYS A 111 -3.14 -5.30 -3.06
N ALA A 112 -4.24 -4.92 -2.43
CA ALA A 112 -5.52 -5.60 -2.56
C ALA A 112 -6.22 -5.35 -3.91
N ASP A 113 -5.92 -4.24 -4.58
CA ASP A 113 -6.51 -3.83 -5.85
C ASP A 113 -6.07 -4.72 -7.03
N VAL A 114 -4.77 -5.01 -7.14
CA VAL A 114 -4.15 -5.70 -8.27
C VAL A 114 -3.40 -6.98 -7.90
N ALA A 115 -3.41 -7.37 -6.62
CA ALA A 115 -2.71 -8.55 -6.10
C ALA A 115 -1.19 -8.54 -6.34
N THR A 116 -0.59 -7.35 -6.44
CA THR A 116 0.85 -7.15 -6.65
C THR A 116 1.58 -7.09 -5.33
N ILE A 117 2.74 -7.74 -5.26
CA ILE A 117 3.64 -7.65 -4.11
C ILE A 117 4.42 -6.34 -4.20
N ILE A 118 4.25 -5.47 -3.22
CA ILE A 118 4.91 -4.15 -3.18
C ILE A 118 6.17 -4.14 -2.31
N ALA A 119 6.26 -5.07 -1.36
CA ALA A 119 7.44 -5.25 -0.51
C ALA A 119 7.56 -6.69 -0.01
N THR A 120 8.79 -7.09 0.30
CA THR A 120 9.08 -8.32 1.06
C THR A 120 10.11 -8.01 2.14
N SER A 121 10.06 -8.75 3.23
CA SER A 121 11.03 -8.65 4.31
C SER A 121 11.21 -9.98 5.02
N SER A 122 12.36 -10.13 5.66
CA SER A 122 12.66 -11.23 6.56
C SER A 122 13.45 -10.72 7.74
N ALA A 123 13.17 -11.23 8.94
CA ALA A 123 13.87 -10.85 10.15
C ALA A 123 14.22 -12.07 10.99
N HIS A 124 15.35 -11.95 11.68
CA HIS A 124 15.84 -12.95 12.63
C HIS A 124 16.11 -12.32 13.99
N ALA A 125 15.83 -13.07 15.05
CA ALA A 125 16.24 -12.74 16.40
C ALA A 125 16.46 -13.99 17.26
N ALA A 126 17.28 -13.83 18.28
CA ALA A 126 17.51 -14.84 19.31
C ALA A 126 17.27 -14.24 20.69
N TYR A 127 16.84 -15.09 21.62
CA TYR A 127 16.63 -14.80 23.03
C TYR A 127 17.02 -16.03 23.88
N PRO A 128 18.01 -15.90 24.80
CA PRO A 128 18.35 -16.98 25.72
C PRO A 128 17.31 -17.06 26.85
N HIS A 129 16.80 -18.25 27.15
CA HIS A 129 15.86 -18.45 28.24
C HIS A 129 15.92 -19.89 28.77
N ILE A 130 15.57 -20.10 30.04
CA ILE A 130 15.51 -21.45 30.65
C ILE A 130 14.30 -22.26 30.13
N ASP A 131 13.18 -21.57 29.94
CA ASP A 131 11.96 -22.09 29.33
C ASP A 131 11.93 -21.78 27.83
N GLU A 132 11.75 -22.82 27.01
CA GLU A 132 11.86 -22.70 25.56
C GLU A 132 10.65 -22.02 24.90
N VAL A 133 9.46 -22.17 25.47
CA VAL A 133 8.24 -21.55 24.93
C VAL A 133 8.29 -20.04 25.13
N THR A 134 8.64 -19.61 26.35
CA THR A 134 8.83 -18.20 26.71
C THR A 134 9.97 -17.58 25.90
N GLY A 135 11.11 -18.27 25.80
CA GLY A 135 12.23 -17.81 24.99
C GLY A 135 11.88 -17.70 23.51
N GLY A 136 11.08 -18.64 22.98
CA GLY A 136 10.55 -18.59 21.62
C GLY A 136 9.63 -17.40 21.38
N THR A 137 8.70 -17.13 22.30
CA THR A 137 7.82 -15.95 22.27
C THR A 137 8.61 -14.65 22.23
N GLU A 138 9.62 -14.48 23.09
CA GLU A 138 10.44 -13.28 23.11
C GLU A 138 11.34 -13.15 21.87
N ALA A 139 11.84 -14.27 21.34
CA ALA A 139 12.55 -14.28 20.07
C ALA A 139 11.64 -13.84 18.91
N ILE A 140 10.41 -14.36 18.83
CA ILE A 140 9.41 -13.96 17.83
C ILE A 140 9.11 -12.47 17.95
N LYS A 141 8.79 -11.99 19.15
CA LYS A 141 8.50 -10.58 19.42
C LYS A 141 9.65 -9.67 18.95
N LYS A 142 10.90 -10.05 19.23
CA LYS A 142 12.09 -9.30 18.80
C LYS A 142 12.28 -9.33 17.28
N ALA A 143 12.03 -10.46 16.62
CA ALA A 143 12.09 -10.57 15.16
C ALA A 143 10.96 -9.76 14.50
N ALA A 144 9.74 -9.81 15.05
CA ALA A 144 8.57 -9.11 14.53
C ALA A 144 8.74 -7.59 14.61
N LYS A 145 9.35 -7.05 15.68
CA LYS A 145 9.70 -5.62 15.76
C LYS A 145 10.61 -5.18 14.61
N LYS A 146 11.69 -5.93 14.37
CA LYS A 146 12.63 -5.65 13.25
C LYS A 146 11.95 -5.75 11.89
N LEU A 147 11.10 -6.76 11.70
CA LEU A 147 10.32 -6.94 10.48
C LEU A 147 9.38 -5.75 10.26
N GLY A 148 8.69 -5.31 11.32
CA GLY A 148 7.78 -4.17 11.29
C GLY A 148 8.49 -2.88 10.87
N ASP A 149 9.65 -2.58 11.47
CA ASP A 149 10.47 -1.42 11.11
C ASP A 149 10.81 -1.40 9.61
N ASP A 150 11.31 -2.52 9.08
CA ASP A 150 11.69 -2.61 7.66
C ASP A 150 10.47 -2.56 6.72
N LEU A 151 9.37 -3.24 7.07
CA LEU A 151 8.15 -3.19 6.27
C LEU A 151 7.52 -1.80 6.23
N ILE A 152 7.47 -1.10 7.36
CA ILE A 152 6.96 0.28 7.43
C ILE A 152 7.79 1.20 6.53
N ALA A 153 9.13 1.10 6.61
CA ALA A 153 10.03 1.86 5.76
C ALA A 153 9.78 1.59 4.27
N LYS A 154 9.69 0.31 3.87
CA LYS A 154 9.46 -0.10 2.49
C LYS A 154 8.08 0.32 1.97
N ILE A 155 7.02 0.17 2.76
CA ILE A 155 5.66 0.58 2.39
C ILE A 155 5.60 2.10 2.20
N THR A 156 6.13 2.84 3.17
CA THR A 156 6.16 4.32 3.11
C THR A 156 6.96 4.79 1.90
N GLN A 157 8.10 4.16 1.61
CA GLN A 157 8.88 4.47 0.43
C GLN A 157 8.11 4.18 -0.86
N LYS A 158 7.44 3.02 -0.96
CA LYS A 158 6.63 2.68 -2.13
C LYS A 158 5.48 3.66 -2.36
N TRP A 159 4.79 4.08 -1.31
CA TRP A 159 3.73 5.07 -1.43
C TRP A 159 4.26 6.45 -1.80
N LYS A 160 5.43 6.85 -1.28
CA LYS A 160 6.11 8.06 -1.74
C LYS A 160 6.47 7.95 -3.22
N ASP A 161 7.05 6.85 -3.66
CA ASP A 161 7.40 6.62 -5.06
C ASP A 161 6.16 6.65 -5.95
N GLU A 162 5.05 6.02 -5.54
CA GLU A 162 3.77 6.06 -6.27
C GLU A 162 3.19 7.47 -6.32
N PHE A 163 3.26 8.23 -5.23
CA PHE A 163 2.82 9.62 -5.18
C PHE A 163 3.66 10.54 -6.07
N TYR A 164 4.98 10.36 -6.08
CA TYR A 164 5.92 11.15 -6.89
C TYR A 164 6.08 10.62 -8.32
N ARG A 165 5.52 9.46 -8.68
CA ARG A 165 5.56 8.94 -10.04
C ARG A 165 4.66 9.81 -10.92
N ALA A 166 5.28 10.49 -11.89
CA ALA A 166 4.53 11.20 -12.90
C ALA A 166 3.72 10.20 -13.74
N THR A 167 2.39 10.30 -13.70
CA THR A 167 1.49 9.60 -14.62
C THR A 167 1.12 10.56 -15.75
N THR A 168 0.78 10.02 -16.92
CA THR A 168 0.26 10.82 -18.03
C THR A 168 -1.26 10.77 -18.02
N VAL A 169 -1.91 11.91 -17.81
CA VAL A 169 -3.35 12.08 -17.96
C VAL A 169 -3.63 12.77 -19.29
N LYS A 170 -4.49 12.18 -20.12
CA LYS A 170 -4.96 12.83 -21.34
C LYS A 170 -5.99 13.90 -20.98
N VAL A 171 -5.73 15.15 -21.32
CA VAL A 171 -6.68 16.26 -21.14
C VAL A 171 -7.16 16.70 -22.51
N VAL A 172 -8.46 16.54 -22.76
CA VAL A 172 -9.12 17.08 -23.95
C VAL A 172 -9.73 18.43 -23.58
N VAL A 173 -9.23 19.48 -24.20
CA VAL A 173 -9.64 20.86 -23.97
C VAL A 173 -10.55 21.28 -25.11
N GLN A 174 -11.79 21.64 -24.81
CA GLN A 174 -12.76 22.16 -25.76
C GLN A 174 -12.91 23.68 -25.61
N ASN A 175 -13.48 24.33 -26.64
CA ASN A 175 -13.65 25.78 -26.74
C ASN A 175 -12.35 26.58 -26.82
N VAL A 176 -11.28 25.98 -27.34
CA VAL A 176 -10.05 26.70 -27.65
C VAL A 176 -10.29 27.61 -28.86
N LYS A 177 -10.17 28.93 -28.70
CA LYS A 177 -10.36 29.93 -29.76
C LYS A 177 -9.08 30.15 -30.57
N SER A 178 -7.90 29.98 -29.97
CA SER A 178 -6.62 30.17 -30.65
C SER A 178 -5.50 29.31 -30.07
N PHE A 179 -4.42 29.12 -30.84
CA PHE A 179 -3.23 28.42 -30.34
C PHE A 179 -2.53 29.18 -29.20
N ASN A 180 -2.63 30.52 -29.18
CA ASN A 180 -2.11 31.33 -28.08
C ASN A 180 -2.87 31.07 -26.79
N GLU A 181 -4.20 31.04 -26.84
CA GLU A 181 -5.05 30.70 -25.69
C GLU A 181 -4.73 29.30 -25.16
N LEU A 182 -4.49 28.32 -26.03
CA LEU A 182 -4.06 26.99 -25.62
C LEU A 182 -2.72 27.00 -24.87
N ASN A 183 -1.75 27.80 -25.34
CA ASN A 183 -0.46 27.93 -24.67
C ASN A 183 -0.59 28.64 -23.32
N ASP A 184 -1.42 29.67 -23.23
CA ASP A 184 -1.75 30.34 -21.97
C ASP A 184 -2.39 29.35 -21.00
N PHE A 185 -3.37 28.56 -21.45
CA PHE A 185 -3.98 27.52 -20.63
C PHE A 185 -2.95 26.49 -20.14
N LYS A 186 -2.07 26.00 -21.03
CA LYS A 186 -0.98 25.09 -20.64
C LYS A 186 -0.05 25.70 -19.59
N ASN A 187 0.29 26.98 -19.73
CA ASN A 187 1.13 27.68 -18.76
C ASN A 187 0.41 27.79 -17.42
N THR A 188 -0.86 28.22 -17.41
CA THR A 188 -1.70 28.27 -16.21
C THR A 188 -1.75 26.91 -15.51
N LEU A 189 -1.96 25.82 -16.25
CA LEU A 189 -1.93 24.48 -15.69
C LEU A 189 -0.57 24.14 -15.06
N LYS A 190 0.54 24.45 -15.74
CA LYS A 190 1.89 24.14 -15.27
C LYS A 190 2.25 24.90 -13.99
N TYR A 191 1.81 26.15 -13.85
CA TYR A 191 2.16 26.99 -12.70
C TYR A 191 1.18 26.87 -11.54
N LEU A 192 -0.13 26.80 -11.83
CA LEU A 192 -1.14 26.85 -10.79
C LEU A 192 -1.55 25.47 -10.30
N ILE A 193 -1.50 24.42 -11.11
CA ILE A 193 -1.92 23.08 -10.66
C ILE A 193 -0.74 22.35 -10.01
N ARG A 194 -0.92 21.97 -8.74
CA ARG A 194 0.10 21.25 -8.00
C ARG A 194 0.33 19.87 -8.63
N GLY A 195 1.60 19.53 -8.81
CA GLY A 195 2.03 18.21 -9.28
C GLY A 195 2.13 18.08 -10.78
N VAL A 196 1.67 19.05 -11.58
CA VAL A 196 1.94 19.08 -13.01
C VAL A 196 3.45 19.24 -13.22
N LYS A 197 4.04 18.32 -13.98
CA LYS A 197 5.47 18.29 -14.31
C LYS A 197 5.70 18.83 -15.70
N ASP A 198 4.99 18.27 -16.68
CA ASP A 198 5.08 18.66 -18.08
C ASP A 198 3.73 18.51 -18.78
N ILE A 199 3.56 19.25 -19.87
CA ILE A 199 2.37 19.19 -20.72
C ILE A 199 2.82 19.16 -22.18
N TYR A 200 2.41 18.12 -22.90
CA TYR A 200 2.68 17.96 -24.33
C TYR A 200 1.38 18.09 -25.12
N SER A 201 1.40 18.85 -26.21
CA SER A 201 0.26 18.88 -27.14
C SER A 201 0.38 17.70 -28.09
N ARG A 202 -0.65 16.84 -28.12
CA ARG A 202 -0.69 15.66 -28.99
C ARG A 202 -1.39 15.97 -30.31
N ASN A 203 -2.50 16.69 -30.27
CA ASN A 203 -3.24 17.10 -31.45
C ASN A 203 -4.05 18.38 -31.15
N VAL A 204 -4.27 19.21 -32.18
CA VAL A 204 -5.20 20.36 -32.13
C VAL A 204 -6.03 20.32 -33.40
N THR A 205 -7.35 20.26 -33.27
CA THR A 205 -8.28 20.18 -34.40
C THR A 205 -9.52 21.02 -34.11
N GLY A 206 -9.75 22.05 -34.94
CA GLY A 206 -10.81 23.03 -34.69
C GLY A 206 -10.64 23.70 -33.33
N SER A 207 -11.70 23.71 -32.52
CA SER A 207 -11.72 24.25 -31.16
C SER A 207 -11.35 23.24 -30.07
N THR A 208 -10.79 22.09 -30.45
CA THR A 208 -10.43 21.00 -29.51
C THR A 208 -8.94 20.71 -29.55
N ALA A 209 -8.31 20.64 -28.38
CA ALA A 209 -6.92 20.24 -28.21
C ALA A 209 -6.81 18.99 -27.33
N GLU A 210 -5.92 18.07 -27.68
CA GLU A 210 -5.53 16.95 -26.84
C GLU A 210 -4.15 17.17 -26.24
N LEU A 211 -4.07 17.11 -24.92
CA LEU A 211 -2.86 17.29 -24.14
C LEU A 211 -2.51 16.00 -23.39
N ASP A 212 -1.22 15.66 -23.38
CA ASP A 212 -0.65 14.66 -22.47
C ASP A 212 -0.04 15.41 -21.28
N VAL A 213 -0.73 15.41 -20.13
CA VAL A 213 -0.30 16.08 -18.91
C VAL A 213 0.41 15.09 -18.00
N LYS A 214 1.71 15.26 -17.82
CA LYS A 214 2.48 14.51 -16.81
C LYS A 214 2.24 15.12 -15.44
N ILE A 215 1.67 14.36 -14.52
CA ILE A 215 1.32 14.82 -13.17
C ILE A 215 1.71 13.79 -12.10
N THR A 216 2.22 14.26 -10.95
CA THR A 216 2.36 13.45 -9.73
C THR A 216 0.99 13.34 -9.05
N GLY A 217 0.18 12.39 -9.50
CA GLY A 217 -1.23 12.22 -9.15
C GLY A 217 -1.98 11.40 -10.20
N ASN A 218 -3.32 11.48 -10.21
CA ASN A 218 -4.19 10.82 -11.19
C ASN A 218 -5.23 11.80 -11.79
N ALA A 219 -6.04 11.32 -12.74
CA ALA A 219 -7.05 12.13 -13.42
C ALA A 219 -8.07 12.76 -12.44
N SER A 220 -8.53 12.01 -11.43
CA SER A 220 -9.48 12.53 -10.44
C SER A 220 -8.88 13.63 -9.57
N GLN A 221 -7.60 13.52 -9.21
CA GLN A 221 -6.91 14.58 -8.48
C GLN A 221 -6.73 15.83 -9.33
N LEU A 222 -6.33 15.67 -10.60
CA LEU A 222 -6.24 16.79 -11.54
C LEU A 222 -7.60 17.48 -11.72
N ALA A 223 -8.69 16.74 -11.89
CA ALA A 223 -10.04 17.30 -12.00
C ALA A 223 -10.42 18.13 -10.76
N ARG A 224 -10.18 17.62 -9.55
CA ARG A 224 -10.44 18.37 -8.31
C ARG A 224 -9.60 19.64 -8.18
N GLU A 225 -8.34 19.60 -8.59
CA GLU A 225 -7.48 20.79 -8.57
C GLU A 225 -7.97 21.84 -9.58
N LEU A 226 -8.42 21.42 -10.77
CA LEU A 226 -8.99 22.29 -11.79
C LEU A 226 -10.28 22.98 -11.34
N GLU A 227 -11.15 22.28 -10.60
CA GLU A 227 -12.40 22.85 -10.07
C GLU A 227 -12.17 23.78 -8.87
N LYS A 228 -11.21 23.44 -8.00
CA LYS A 228 -10.97 24.20 -6.76
C LYS A 228 -10.14 25.45 -6.97
N LYS A 229 -9.24 25.47 -7.95
CA LYS A 229 -8.32 26.60 -8.13
C LYS A 229 -8.95 27.67 -9.02
N ASN A 230 -8.75 28.92 -8.61
CA ASN A 230 -8.94 30.05 -9.51
C ASN A 230 -7.81 30.03 -10.55
N LEU A 231 -8.14 29.71 -11.81
CA LEU A 231 -7.18 29.62 -12.91
C LEU A 231 -6.97 30.96 -13.62
N ASP A 232 -7.09 32.03 -12.85
CA ASP A 232 -6.85 33.43 -13.22
C ASP A 232 -7.66 33.82 -14.47
N LYS A 233 -7.10 33.62 -15.66
CA LYS A 233 -7.73 33.93 -16.96
C LYS A 233 -8.82 32.94 -17.39
N PHE A 234 -8.87 31.74 -16.81
CA PHE A 234 -9.75 30.68 -17.30
C PHE A 234 -10.79 30.25 -16.28
N ASP A 235 -12.04 30.13 -16.73
CA ASP A 235 -13.05 29.27 -16.13
C ASP A 235 -12.97 27.89 -16.78
N VAL A 236 -12.93 26.85 -15.93
CA VAL A 236 -12.80 25.46 -16.37
C VAL A 236 -13.96 24.65 -15.85
N ARG A 237 -14.68 24.01 -16.77
CA ARG A 237 -15.74 23.05 -16.46
C ARG A 237 -15.31 21.65 -16.85
N ILE A 238 -15.36 20.72 -15.89
CA ILE A 238 -15.17 19.29 -16.19
C ILE A 238 -16.45 18.78 -16.87
N ILE A 239 -16.31 18.25 -18.09
CA ILE A 239 -17.45 17.74 -18.89
C ILE A 239 -17.39 16.22 -19.11
N GLY A 240 -16.27 15.59 -18.80
CA GLY A 240 -16.14 14.14 -18.84
C GLY A 240 -14.88 13.65 -18.15
N MET A 241 -14.93 12.48 -17.54
CA MET A 241 -13.78 11.88 -16.87
C MET A 241 -13.81 10.36 -16.97
N SER A 242 -12.65 9.76 -17.18
CA SER A 242 -12.38 8.33 -17.04
C SER A 242 -11.03 8.14 -16.33
N MET A 243 -10.59 6.90 -16.17
CA MET A 243 -9.41 6.55 -15.37
C MET A 243 -8.13 7.35 -15.73
N ASN A 244 -7.91 7.63 -17.01
CA ASN A 244 -6.70 8.31 -17.50
C ASN A 244 -7.00 9.48 -18.48
N LYS A 245 -8.26 9.91 -18.57
CA LYS A 245 -8.69 10.99 -19.47
C LYS A 245 -9.65 11.94 -18.75
N ILE A 246 -9.42 13.23 -18.92
CA ILE A 246 -10.34 14.30 -18.51
C ILE A 246 -10.72 15.08 -19.77
N THR A 247 -11.98 15.44 -19.89
CA THR A 247 -12.46 16.37 -20.90
C THR A 247 -12.94 17.62 -20.17
N VAL A 248 -12.40 18.76 -20.57
CA VAL A 248 -12.69 20.06 -19.99
C VAL A 248 -13.16 21.01 -21.06
N GLN A 249 -14.04 21.92 -20.68
CA GLN A 249 -14.43 23.06 -21.48
C GLN A 249 -13.86 24.31 -20.80
N ILE A 250 -13.16 25.15 -21.58
CA ILE A 250 -12.58 26.40 -21.07
C ILE A 250 -13.34 27.61 -21.61
N SER A 251 -13.36 28.68 -20.83
CA SER A 251 -13.78 30.02 -21.24
C SER A 251 -12.89 31.06 -20.57
N GLU A 252 -12.58 32.15 -21.28
CA GLU A 252 -11.89 33.29 -20.67
C GLU A 252 -12.80 33.98 -19.65
N LYS A 253 -12.25 34.30 -18.48
CA LYS A 253 -12.92 35.18 -17.52
C LYS A 253 -12.99 36.57 -18.13
N THR A 254 -14.20 37.09 -18.24
CA THR A 254 -14.40 38.50 -18.57
C THR A 254 -14.36 39.24 -17.24
N ASP A 255 -13.32 40.03 -17.00
CA ASP A 255 -13.31 40.96 -15.87
C ASP A 255 -14.49 41.93 -16.05
N LEU A 256 -15.47 41.85 -15.15
CA LEU A 256 -16.56 42.82 -15.01
C LEU A 256 -16.14 43.92 -14.03
#